data_AF-A0AAV6X404-F1
#
_entry.id   AF-A0AAV6X404-F1
#
_cell.length_a   1.000
_cell.length_b   1.000
_cell.length_c   1.000
_cell.angle_alpha   90.00
_cell.angle_beta   90.00
_cell.angle_gamma   90.00
#
_symmetry.space_group_name_H-M   'P 1'
#
loop_
_entity.id
_entity.type
_entity.pdbx_description
1 polymer ?
#
loop_
_entity_poly.entity_id
_entity_poly.type
_entity_poly.pdbx_seq_one_letter_code
_entity_poly.pdbx_strand_id
1 'polypeptide(L)'
;MDMDPTIWSRLPDHLLERVLSFLPLKTFLSLRSTCKHFNSILYSPFFVSKHSLSSPFSSFILLSHPHFLQNCPLFNTVINSWCNISLSFPPILSSPPSTNLLSSSNGLLCFSIPTSSSFIICNLLGRSLRRVKFPKCPFDFELLTLVSTSNNYKLFMMTSSSNNALVYDSTVHTWQCFEGFEPILNQKGVVYDGWLFFTTAEPFRVVGFHLESGKWERSKIGLPSGLTFVRLVSDGTRKLYLIGGVGVSGISRSMRLWELKEDGEDWVEVEIVPEMVYRKFVSVCYHNYEHVYCFWHQGLICVCCYTWPQILYYKVSRRTWHWLPKCPSLPDKWSCGFRWFSFKPDLYATV
;
A
#
# COMPACT_ATOMS: atom_id res chain seq x y z
N MET A 1 -23.40 2.57 -42.16
CA MET A 1 -24.59 3.29 -41.70
C MET A 1 -24.08 4.54 -41.02
N ASP A 2 -24.15 5.68 -41.70
CA ASP A 2 -23.78 6.96 -41.12
C ASP A 2 -24.89 7.43 -40.17
N MET A 3 -24.48 7.91 -39.01
CA MET A 3 -25.36 8.42 -37.97
C MET A 3 -25.65 9.90 -38.24
N ASP A 4 -26.92 10.32 -38.22
CA ASP A 4 -27.32 11.72 -38.49
C ASP A 4 -26.85 12.67 -37.36
N PRO A 5 -25.88 13.57 -37.62
CA PRO A 5 -25.31 14.43 -36.58
C PRO A 5 -26.33 15.38 -35.94
N THR A 6 -27.43 15.71 -36.62
CA THR A 6 -28.47 16.61 -36.07
C THR A 6 -29.31 15.94 -35.00
N ILE A 7 -29.53 14.62 -35.10
CA ILE A 7 -30.25 13.84 -34.09
C ILE A 7 -29.35 13.60 -32.87
N TRP A 8 -28.10 13.19 -33.10
CA TRP A 8 -27.18 12.83 -32.02
C TRP A 8 -26.64 14.04 -31.25
N SER A 9 -26.54 15.21 -31.87
CA SER A 9 -26.17 16.46 -31.19
C SER A 9 -27.23 16.98 -30.21
N ARG A 10 -28.47 16.47 -30.29
CA ARG A 10 -29.59 16.83 -29.40
C ARG A 10 -29.88 15.78 -28.34
N LEU A 11 -29.05 14.74 -28.24
CA LEU A 11 -29.26 13.68 -27.27
C LEU A 11 -29.15 14.28 -25.84
N PRO A 12 -30.17 14.12 -25.00
CA PRO A 12 -30.12 14.60 -23.61
C PRO A 12 -28.96 13.99 -22.83
N ASP A 13 -28.31 14.78 -21.98
CA ASP A 13 -27.14 14.37 -21.20
C ASP A 13 -27.37 13.07 -20.41
N HIS A 14 -28.53 12.93 -19.77
CA HIS A 14 -28.87 11.72 -18.99
C HIS A 14 -28.95 10.44 -19.85
N LEU A 15 -29.37 10.54 -21.12
CA LEU A 15 -29.37 9.39 -22.03
C LEU A 15 -27.97 9.09 -22.53
N LEU A 16 -27.18 10.13 -22.82
CA LEU A 16 -25.78 10.00 -23.20
C LEU A 16 -24.96 9.33 -22.09
N GLU A 17 -25.07 9.81 -20.85
CA GLU A 17 -24.42 9.20 -19.68
C GLU A 17 -24.82 7.73 -19.50
N ARG A 18 -26.11 7.41 -19.70
CA ARG A 18 -26.60 6.04 -19.62
C ARG A 18 -26.01 5.15 -20.72
N VAL A 19 -25.98 5.61 -21.97
CA VAL A 19 -25.37 4.87 -23.09
C VAL A 19 -23.89 4.63 -22.82
N LEU A 20 -23.17 5.66 -22.39
CA LEU A 20 -21.74 5.57 -22.11
C LEU A 20 -21.42 4.69 -20.90
N SER A 21 -22.32 4.60 -19.91
CA SER A 21 -22.17 3.69 -18.75
C SER A 21 -22.19 2.21 -19.13
N PHE A 22 -22.63 1.85 -20.34
CA PHE A 22 -22.55 0.48 -20.86
C PHE A 22 -21.20 0.15 -21.49
N LEU A 23 -20.33 1.14 -21.74
CA LEU A 23 -19.00 0.90 -22.29
C LEU A 23 -18.05 0.42 -21.19
N PRO A 24 -17.09 -0.48 -21.51
CA PRO A 24 -16.00 -0.80 -20.61
C PRO A 24 -15.24 0.47 -20.23
N LEU A 25 -14.85 0.59 -18.95
CA LEU A 25 -14.17 1.79 -18.46
C LEU A 25 -12.89 2.09 -19.26
N LYS A 26 -12.16 1.05 -19.71
CA LYS A 26 -10.98 1.21 -20.58
C LYS A 26 -11.31 1.98 -21.87
N THR A 27 -12.40 1.64 -22.56
CA THR A 27 -12.84 2.32 -23.77
C THR A 27 -13.19 3.77 -23.48
N PHE A 28 -13.86 4.01 -22.35
CA PHE A 28 -14.27 5.34 -21.96
C PHE A 28 -13.11 6.24 -21.48
N LEU A 29 -12.09 5.65 -20.84
CA LEU A 29 -10.83 6.34 -20.53
C LEU A 29 -10.13 6.86 -21.79
N SER A 30 -10.17 6.10 -22.89
CA SER A 30 -9.62 6.53 -24.18
C SER A 30 -10.41 7.69 -24.80
N LEU A 31 -11.71 7.81 -24.52
CA LEU A 31 -12.55 8.89 -25.03
C LEU A 31 -12.33 10.23 -24.31
N ARG A 32 -11.66 10.24 -23.14
CA ARG A 32 -11.33 11.46 -22.37
C ARG A 32 -10.68 12.55 -23.20
N SER A 33 -9.79 12.18 -24.12
CA SER A 33 -9.02 13.13 -24.91
C SER A 33 -9.80 13.70 -26.10
N THR A 34 -11.00 13.20 -26.38
CA THR A 34 -11.77 13.59 -27.58
C THR A 34 -12.64 14.83 -27.34
N CYS A 35 -13.25 14.99 -26.17
CA CYS A 35 -14.00 16.20 -25.83
C CYS A 35 -14.10 16.45 -24.32
N LYS A 36 -14.29 17.71 -23.92
CA LYS A 36 -14.43 18.12 -22.50
C LYS A 36 -15.64 17.49 -21.82
N HIS A 37 -16.73 17.28 -22.57
CA HIS A 37 -17.97 16.70 -22.06
C HIS A 37 -17.81 15.22 -21.68
N PHE A 38 -17.17 14.40 -22.51
CA PHE A 38 -16.86 13.02 -22.14
C PHE A 38 -15.91 12.95 -20.94
N ASN A 39 -14.97 13.89 -20.85
CA ASN A 39 -14.14 14.00 -19.65
C ASN A 39 -14.94 14.38 -18.39
N SER A 40 -15.97 15.22 -18.48
CA SER A 40 -16.80 15.58 -17.33
C SER A 40 -17.74 14.44 -16.89
N ILE A 41 -18.30 13.67 -17.84
CA ILE A 41 -19.18 12.53 -17.54
C ILE A 41 -18.52 11.51 -16.62
N LEU A 42 -17.21 11.30 -16.77
CA LEU A 42 -16.47 10.36 -15.92
C LEU A 42 -16.57 10.65 -14.44
N TYR A 43 -16.74 11.92 -14.09
CA TYR A 43 -16.85 12.40 -12.71
C TYR A 43 -18.30 12.70 -12.34
N SER A 44 -19.29 12.37 -13.19
CA SER A 44 -20.70 12.52 -12.86
C SER A 44 -21.07 11.52 -11.75
N PRO A 45 -21.92 11.91 -10.78
CA PRO A 45 -22.34 11.00 -9.70
C PRO A 45 -22.94 9.69 -10.23
N PHE A 46 -23.68 9.75 -11.33
CA PHE A 46 -24.28 8.57 -11.97
C PHE A 46 -23.19 7.61 -12.49
N PHE A 47 -22.23 8.13 -13.25
CA PHE A 47 -21.17 7.32 -13.82
C PHE A 47 -20.24 6.74 -12.75
N VAL A 48 -19.87 7.55 -11.75
CA VAL A 48 -19.09 7.13 -10.58
C VAL A 48 -19.82 6.00 -9.85
N SER A 49 -21.10 6.16 -9.51
CA SER A 49 -21.84 5.13 -8.78
C SER A 49 -21.90 3.78 -9.52
N LYS A 50 -21.97 3.80 -10.86
CA LYS A 50 -21.97 2.59 -11.68
C LYS A 50 -20.61 1.90 -11.73
N HIS A 51 -19.52 2.66 -11.75
CA HIS A 51 -18.16 2.12 -11.92
C HIS A 51 -17.38 1.96 -10.60
N SER A 52 -17.82 2.55 -9.50
CA SER A 52 -17.23 2.41 -8.16
C SER A 52 -17.62 1.10 -7.46
N LEU A 53 -18.74 0.47 -7.84
CA LEU A 53 -19.24 -0.77 -7.21
C LEU A 53 -18.35 -2.00 -7.46
N SER A 54 -17.49 -1.95 -8.48
CA SER A 54 -16.44 -2.94 -8.73
C SER A 54 -15.34 -2.26 -9.52
N SER A 55 -14.16 -2.06 -8.93
CA SER A 55 -13.03 -1.53 -9.69
C SER A 55 -12.78 -2.43 -10.91
N PRO A 56 -12.91 -1.94 -12.15
CA PRO A 56 -12.69 -2.74 -13.33
C PRO A 56 -11.19 -2.97 -13.58
N PHE A 57 -10.32 -2.39 -12.75
CA PHE A 57 -8.88 -2.54 -12.87
C PHE A 57 -8.40 -3.75 -12.09
N SER A 58 -7.53 -4.54 -12.72
CA SER A 58 -6.73 -5.52 -11.97
C SER A 58 -5.95 -4.81 -10.87
N SER A 59 -5.80 -5.47 -9.73
CA SER A 59 -4.84 -5.02 -8.72
C SER A 59 -3.47 -5.60 -9.03
N PHE A 60 -2.44 -4.87 -8.65
CA PHE A 60 -1.07 -5.18 -8.95
C PHE A 60 -0.21 -5.12 -7.70
N ILE A 61 0.89 -5.87 -7.71
CA ILE A 61 2.00 -5.64 -6.81
C ILE A 61 3.01 -4.76 -7.56
N LEU A 62 3.37 -3.62 -6.97
CA LEU A 62 4.25 -2.63 -7.56
C LEU A 62 5.65 -2.73 -6.96
N LEU A 63 6.66 -2.75 -7.82
CA LEU A 63 8.08 -2.68 -7.45
C LEU A 63 8.63 -1.27 -7.62
N SER A 64 9.12 -0.68 -6.54
CA SER A 64 9.90 0.55 -6.54
C SER A 64 11.35 0.24 -6.18
N HIS A 65 12.28 0.80 -6.95
CA HIS A 65 13.72 0.64 -6.74
C HIS A 65 14.45 1.92 -7.18
N PRO A 66 15.56 2.32 -6.54
CA PRO A 66 16.33 3.51 -6.94
C PRO A 66 16.80 3.50 -8.39
N HIS A 67 17.04 2.33 -8.98
CA HIS A 67 17.40 2.20 -10.41
C HIS A 67 16.19 2.33 -11.36
N PHE A 68 14.98 2.37 -10.83
CA PHE A 68 13.72 2.35 -11.57
C PHE A 68 12.92 3.65 -11.35
N LEU A 69 13.60 4.80 -11.47
CA LEU A 69 13.03 6.11 -11.14
C LEU A 69 11.76 6.47 -11.93
N GLN A 70 11.62 5.97 -13.16
CA GLN A 70 10.54 6.34 -14.07
C GLN A 70 9.65 5.17 -14.50
N ASN A 71 10.00 3.94 -14.11
CA ASN A 71 9.28 2.73 -14.51
C ASN A 71 9.18 1.80 -13.30
N CYS A 72 8.04 1.79 -12.61
CA CYS A 72 7.80 0.83 -11.53
C CYS A 72 7.16 -0.44 -12.13
N PRO A 73 7.86 -1.60 -12.16
CA PRO A 73 7.28 -2.83 -12.68
C PRO A 73 6.03 -3.23 -11.90
N LEU A 74 5.01 -3.70 -12.62
CA LEU A 74 3.75 -4.17 -12.06
C LEU A 74 3.61 -5.67 -12.25
N PHE A 75 3.27 -6.38 -11.18
CA PHE A 75 2.95 -7.80 -11.23
C PHE A 75 1.44 -8.00 -11.06
N ASN A 76 0.82 -8.71 -12.00
CA ASN A 76 -0.60 -9.07 -11.93
C ASN A 76 -0.73 -10.44 -11.27
N THR A 77 -1.37 -10.47 -10.11
CA THR A 77 -1.56 -11.67 -9.29
C THR A 77 -2.63 -12.61 -9.82
N VAL A 78 -3.56 -12.14 -10.65
CA VAL A 78 -4.64 -12.96 -11.23
C VAL A 78 -4.09 -13.85 -12.35
N ILE A 79 -3.31 -13.27 -13.25
CA ILE A 79 -2.68 -13.98 -14.37
C ILE A 79 -1.27 -14.50 -14.04
N ASN A 80 -0.77 -14.18 -12.83
CA ASN A 80 0.55 -14.57 -12.34
C ASN A 80 1.70 -14.16 -13.29
N SER A 81 1.63 -12.93 -13.83
CA SER A 81 2.60 -12.44 -14.81
C SER A 81 2.99 -10.98 -14.58
N TRP A 82 4.18 -10.63 -15.05
CA TRP A 82 4.62 -9.24 -15.13
C TRP A 82 3.86 -8.49 -16.22
N CYS A 83 3.51 -7.24 -15.94
CA CYS A 83 2.86 -6.37 -16.92
C CYS A 83 3.93 -5.69 -17.78
N ASN A 84 3.68 -5.64 -19.09
CA ASN A 84 4.52 -4.88 -20.03
C ASN A 84 4.15 -3.38 -20.07
N ILE A 85 3.36 -2.91 -19.11
CA ILE A 85 2.85 -1.54 -19.06
C ILE A 85 3.73 -0.74 -18.11
N SER A 86 4.28 0.39 -18.58
CA SER A 86 4.93 1.37 -17.73
C SER A 86 3.89 2.34 -17.15
N LEU A 87 3.97 2.59 -15.84
CA LEU A 87 3.24 3.68 -15.20
C LEU A 87 3.85 5.01 -15.63
N SER A 88 3.06 5.84 -16.29
CA SER A 88 3.46 7.22 -16.60
C SER A 88 3.36 8.08 -15.34
N PHE A 89 4.50 8.43 -14.77
CA PHE A 89 4.56 9.34 -13.62
C PHE A 89 4.51 10.81 -14.07
N PRO A 90 3.87 11.71 -13.30
CA PRO A 90 3.91 13.14 -13.54
C PRO A 90 5.35 13.69 -13.59
N PRO A 91 5.65 14.71 -14.42
CA PRO A 91 7.01 15.26 -14.58
C PRO A 91 7.67 15.74 -13.28
N ILE A 92 6.86 16.18 -12.30
CA ILE A 92 7.34 16.57 -10.96
C ILE A 92 8.02 15.42 -10.22
N LEU A 93 7.65 14.16 -10.52
CA LEU A 93 8.27 12.97 -9.96
C LEU A 93 9.47 12.47 -10.79
N SER A 94 9.66 13.02 -12.00
CA SER A 94 10.68 12.60 -12.96
C SER A 94 12.04 13.27 -12.76
N SER A 95 12.15 14.23 -11.85
CA SER A 95 13.41 14.94 -11.57
C SER A 95 14.29 14.14 -10.58
N PRO A 96 15.45 13.60 -11.01
CA PRO A 96 16.42 13.02 -10.09
C PRO A 96 17.00 14.10 -9.14
N PRO A 97 17.45 13.75 -7.92
CA PRO A 97 17.77 12.41 -7.43
C PRO A 97 16.90 11.91 -6.25
N SER A 98 15.71 12.46 -5.99
CA SER A 98 15.12 12.36 -4.64
C SER A 98 13.66 11.90 -4.51
N THR A 99 13.04 11.37 -5.57
CA THR A 99 11.66 10.87 -5.48
C THR A 99 11.62 9.42 -5.01
N ASN A 100 11.15 9.21 -3.77
CA ASN A 100 11.01 7.88 -3.17
C ASN A 100 9.53 7.55 -2.96
N LEU A 101 9.05 6.44 -3.51
CA LEU A 101 7.74 5.90 -3.13
C LEU A 101 7.81 5.37 -1.69
N LEU A 102 6.96 5.94 -0.83
CA LEU A 102 6.95 5.64 0.61
C LEU A 102 5.77 4.77 1.02
N SER A 103 4.59 5.00 0.48
CA SER A 103 3.37 4.31 0.90
C SER A 103 2.32 4.28 -0.22
N SER A 104 1.39 3.34 -0.12
CA SER A 104 0.32 3.12 -1.09
C SER A 104 -0.96 2.72 -0.36
N SER A 105 -2.11 3.28 -0.75
CA SER A 105 -3.40 2.97 -0.14
C SER A 105 -4.53 3.21 -1.13
N ASN A 106 -5.37 2.19 -1.39
CA ASN A 106 -6.56 2.26 -2.26
C ASN A 106 -6.41 3.12 -3.53
N GLY A 107 -5.34 2.92 -4.28
CA GLY A 107 -5.09 3.60 -5.57
C GLY A 107 -4.27 4.87 -5.47
N LEU A 108 -4.08 5.40 -4.26
CA LEU A 108 -3.18 6.51 -3.98
C LEU A 108 -1.75 6.02 -3.75
N LEU A 109 -0.79 6.79 -4.24
CA LEU A 109 0.64 6.63 -3.99
C LEU A 109 1.21 7.88 -3.33
N CYS A 110 2.10 7.70 -2.35
CA CYS A 110 2.75 8.78 -1.63
C CYS A 110 4.27 8.79 -1.90
N PHE A 111 4.75 9.86 -2.53
CA PHE A 111 6.16 10.10 -2.81
C PHE A 111 6.73 11.16 -1.87
N SER A 112 7.98 11.01 -1.47
CA SER A 112 8.77 12.09 -0.85
C SER A 112 9.55 12.87 -1.90
N ILE A 113 9.60 14.20 -1.78
CA ILE A 113 10.50 15.08 -2.53
C ILE A 113 11.26 15.97 -1.52
N PRO A 114 12.36 15.45 -0.95
CA PRO A 114 13.17 16.16 0.05
C PRO A 114 13.65 17.54 -0.41
N THR A 115 14.01 17.71 -1.69
CA THR A 115 14.49 19.01 -2.24
C THR A 115 13.45 20.12 -2.15
N SER A 116 12.17 19.77 -2.08
CA SER A 116 11.04 20.71 -1.97
C SER A 116 10.37 20.69 -0.60
N SER A 117 10.92 19.93 0.35
CA SER A 117 10.35 19.66 1.66
C SER A 117 8.84 19.31 1.59
N SER A 118 8.48 18.41 0.66
CA SER A 118 7.07 18.06 0.44
C SER A 118 6.86 16.59 0.07
N PHE A 119 5.68 16.10 0.41
CA PHE A 119 5.12 14.85 -0.11
C PHE A 119 4.25 15.14 -1.34
N ILE A 120 4.24 14.20 -2.28
CA ILE A 120 3.28 14.18 -3.39
C ILE A 120 2.38 12.97 -3.20
N ILE A 121 1.09 13.24 -3.04
CA ILE A 121 0.03 12.24 -3.08
C ILE A 121 -0.52 12.25 -4.49
N CYS A 122 -0.60 11.10 -5.15
CA CYS A 122 -1.11 11.03 -6.51
C CYS A 122 -2.04 9.85 -6.73
N ASN A 123 -3.09 10.11 -7.49
CA ASN A 123 -3.88 9.10 -8.17
C ASN A 123 -3.47 9.10 -9.65
N LEU A 124 -2.68 8.10 -10.04
CA LEU A 124 -2.15 8.01 -11.40
C LEU A 124 -3.26 7.79 -12.44
N LEU A 125 -4.34 7.08 -12.10
CA LEU A 125 -5.47 6.85 -13.00
C LEU A 125 -6.37 8.08 -13.14
N GLY A 126 -6.64 8.75 -12.02
CA GLY A 126 -7.38 10.01 -11.96
C GLY A 126 -6.60 11.20 -12.53
N ARG A 127 -5.28 11.04 -12.73
CA ARG A 127 -4.34 12.13 -13.10
C ARG A 127 -4.41 13.32 -12.14
N SER A 128 -4.74 13.06 -10.87
CA SER A 128 -4.76 14.06 -9.82
C SER A 128 -3.53 13.91 -8.92
N LEU A 129 -3.02 15.04 -8.47
CA LEU A 129 -1.89 15.11 -7.55
C LEU A 129 -2.11 16.23 -6.55
N ARG A 130 -1.63 16.04 -5.33
CA ARG A 130 -1.58 17.07 -4.29
C ARG A 130 -0.21 17.09 -3.65
N ARG A 131 0.29 18.29 -3.45
CA ARG A 131 1.52 18.55 -2.70
C ARG A 131 1.17 18.83 -1.24
N VAL A 132 1.73 18.05 -0.33
CA VAL A 132 1.62 18.24 1.12
C VAL A 132 2.98 18.68 1.64
N LYS A 133 3.09 19.89 2.19
CA LYS A 133 4.35 20.36 2.78
C LYS A 133 4.71 19.53 4.01
N PHE A 134 6.00 19.34 4.24
CA PHE A 134 6.48 18.76 5.49
C PHE A 134 6.03 19.62 6.67
N PRO A 135 5.70 19.00 7.82
CA PRO A 135 5.23 19.71 9.00
C PRO A 135 6.31 20.57 9.67
N LYS A 136 7.60 20.20 9.52
CA LYS A 136 8.77 20.93 10.03
C LYS A 136 9.89 20.93 8.97
N CYS A 137 10.93 21.75 9.12
CA CYS A 137 12.11 21.72 8.26
C CYS A 137 13.37 22.06 9.09
N PRO A 138 14.47 21.27 9.03
CA PRO A 138 14.59 19.97 8.36
C PRO A 138 13.62 18.94 8.93
N PHE A 139 13.19 17.99 8.10
CA PHE A 139 12.23 16.97 8.50
C PHE A 139 12.82 15.59 8.35
N ASP A 140 12.93 14.91 9.47
CA ASP A 140 13.23 13.49 9.51
C ASP A 140 11.99 12.72 9.93
N PHE A 141 11.71 11.64 9.21
CA PHE A 141 10.50 10.88 9.39
C PHE A 141 10.70 9.40 9.18
N GLU A 142 9.92 8.64 9.94
CA GLU A 142 9.89 7.21 9.86
C GLU A 142 8.45 6.70 9.72
N LEU A 143 8.33 5.49 9.19
CA LEU A 143 7.08 4.72 9.18
C LEU A 143 5.89 5.42 8.51
N LEU A 144 6.15 6.31 7.53
CA LEU A 144 5.10 7.02 6.82
C LEU A 144 4.07 6.03 6.25
N THR A 145 2.83 6.23 6.67
CA THR A 145 1.70 5.38 6.34
C THR A 145 0.58 6.22 5.76
N LEU A 146 0.19 5.90 4.53
CA LEU A 146 -0.95 6.49 3.85
C LEU A 146 -2.20 5.66 4.15
N VAL A 147 -3.23 6.30 4.66
CA VAL A 147 -4.53 5.68 4.93
C VAL A 147 -5.58 6.39 4.09
N SER A 148 -6.08 5.74 3.04
CA SER A 148 -7.12 6.28 2.17
C SER A 148 -8.48 5.71 2.56
N THR A 149 -9.46 6.59 2.74
CA THR A 149 -10.88 6.27 2.81
C THR A 149 -11.51 6.49 1.42
N SER A 150 -12.84 6.42 1.32
CA SER A 150 -13.55 6.62 0.04
C SER A 150 -13.44 8.05 -0.47
N ASN A 151 -13.36 9.05 0.43
CA ASN A 151 -13.49 10.46 0.06
C ASN A 151 -12.31 11.32 0.52
N ASN A 152 -11.42 10.78 1.36
CA ASN A 152 -10.27 11.50 1.90
C ASN A 152 -9.13 10.53 2.17
N TYR A 153 -7.98 11.07 2.52
CA TYR A 153 -6.86 10.32 3.06
C TYR A 153 -6.24 11.03 4.26
N LYS A 154 -5.52 10.23 5.05
CA LYS A 154 -4.66 10.69 6.13
C LYS A 154 -3.23 10.19 5.92
N LEU A 155 -2.26 11.00 6.34
CA LEU A 155 -0.87 10.57 6.45
C LEU A 155 -0.55 10.44 7.93
N PHE A 156 -0.09 9.27 8.35
CA PHE A 156 0.49 9.07 9.65
C PHE A 156 2.02 8.98 9.53
N MET A 157 2.73 9.55 10.49
CA MET A 157 4.16 9.39 10.62
C MET A 157 4.67 9.66 12.03
N MET A 158 5.83 9.07 12.33
CA MET A 158 6.59 9.34 13.55
C MET A 158 7.77 10.24 13.24
N THR A 159 8.03 11.22 14.12
CA THR A 159 9.27 12.00 14.06
C THR A 159 10.38 11.28 14.81
N SER A 160 11.52 11.05 14.18
CA SER A 160 12.70 10.44 14.83
C SER A 160 13.24 11.28 15.99
N SER A 161 13.14 12.61 15.90
CA SER A 161 13.76 13.54 16.87
C SER A 161 12.91 13.85 18.09
N SER A 162 11.59 14.05 17.92
CA SER A 162 10.67 14.40 19.03
C SER A 162 9.79 13.24 19.48
N ASN A 163 9.89 12.08 18.83
CA ASN A 163 9.02 10.92 19.01
C ASN A 163 7.50 11.20 18.87
N ASN A 164 7.10 12.38 18.39
CA ASN A 164 5.69 12.75 18.25
C ASN A 164 5.04 12.02 17.08
N ALA A 165 3.75 11.71 17.24
CA ALA A 165 2.90 11.22 16.17
C ALA A 165 2.31 12.41 15.41
N LEU A 166 2.51 12.44 14.09
CA LEU A 166 1.98 13.48 13.22
C LEU A 166 0.94 12.88 12.28
N VAL A 167 -0.23 13.53 12.22
CA VAL A 167 -1.32 13.13 11.33
C VAL A 167 -1.70 14.29 10.43
N TYR A 168 -1.58 14.10 9.12
CA TYR A 168 -2.15 15.02 8.14
C TYR A 168 -3.56 14.57 7.80
N ASP A 169 -4.50 15.50 7.80
CA ASP A 169 -5.87 15.26 7.34
C ASP A 169 -6.12 16.04 6.04
N SER A 170 -6.46 15.31 4.98
CA SER A 170 -6.74 15.90 3.67
C SER A 170 -8.06 16.66 3.57
N THR A 171 -8.95 16.58 4.56
CA THR A 171 -10.20 17.35 4.58
C THR A 171 -9.98 18.79 5.06
N VAL A 172 -9.13 18.96 6.08
CA VAL A 172 -8.79 20.26 6.66
C VAL A 172 -7.45 20.79 6.18
N HIS A 173 -6.67 19.98 5.47
CA HIS A 173 -5.35 20.29 4.92
C HIS A 173 -4.30 20.71 5.96
N THR A 174 -4.40 20.20 7.18
CA THR A 174 -3.49 20.54 8.29
C THR A 174 -2.84 19.32 8.90
N TRP A 175 -1.68 19.55 9.51
CA TRP A 175 -1.00 18.58 10.36
C TRP A 175 -1.44 18.77 11.80
N GLN A 176 -1.81 17.67 12.44
CA GLN A 176 -2.05 17.57 13.87
C GLN A 176 -0.86 16.87 14.52
N CYS A 177 -0.48 17.34 15.70
CA CYS A 177 0.59 16.75 16.49
C CYS A 177 -0.01 16.12 17.74
N PHE A 178 0.24 14.83 17.89
CA PHE A 178 -0.17 14.03 19.04
C PHE A 178 1.05 13.57 19.83
N GLU A 179 0.77 13.08 21.03
CA GLU A 179 1.80 12.47 21.86
C GLU A 179 2.42 11.25 21.15
N GLY A 180 3.72 11.11 21.40
CA GLY A 180 4.50 10.00 20.91
C GLY A 180 4.20 8.66 21.57
N PHE A 181 4.96 7.66 21.16
CA PHE A 181 4.96 6.35 21.80
C PHE A 181 6.38 5.97 22.18
N GLU A 182 6.68 5.86 23.48
CA GLU A 182 8.06 5.68 23.98
C GLU A 182 8.79 4.43 23.44
N PRO A 183 8.12 3.28 23.18
CA PRO A 183 8.75 2.17 22.47
C PRO A 183 8.99 2.42 20.98
N ILE A 184 10.16 2.00 20.49
CA ILE A 184 10.51 2.04 19.07
C ILE A 184 9.56 1.13 18.29
N LEU A 185 8.91 1.68 17.26
CA LEU A 185 8.07 0.94 16.34
C LEU A 185 8.92 0.32 15.22
N ASN A 186 8.63 -0.92 14.84
CA ASN A 186 9.50 -1.71 13.94
C ASN A 186 8.92 -1.89 12.52
N GLN A 187 7.76 -1.32 12.23
CA GLN A 187 7.06 -1.48 10.96
C GLN A 187 6.15 -0.29 10.64
N LYS A 188 5.76 -0.15 9.38
CA LYS A 188 4.71 0.79 8.96
C LYS A 188 3.38 0.40 9.56
N GLY A 189 2.49 1.38 9.70
CA GLY A 189 1.17 1.18 10.27
C GLY A 189 0.33 0.25 9.42
N VAL A 190 -0.35 -0.69 10.09
CA VAL A 190 -1.27 -1.65 9.50
C VAL A 190 -2.68 -1.25 9.88
N VAL A 191 -3.49 -0.91 8.88
CA VAL A 191 -4.89 -0.51 9.12
C VAL A 191 -5.71 -1.75 9.46
N TYR A 192 -6.41 -1.73 10.59
CA TYR A 192 -7.33 -2.79 11.01
C TYR A 192 -8.41 -2.17 11.88
N ASP A 193 -9.67 -2.48 11.57
CA ASP A 193 -10.85 -1.99 12.30
C ASP A 193 -10.88 -0.45 12.55
N GLY A 194 -10.39 0.34 11.58
CA GLY A 194 -10.32 1.80 11.69
C GLY A 194 -9.14 2.34 12.54
N TRP A 195 -8.35 1.46 13.15
CA TRP A 195 -7.14 1.80 13.89
C TRP A 195 -5.89 1.52 13.08
N LEU A 196 -4.78 2.12 13.50
CA LEU A 196 -3.46 1.87 12.93
C LEU A 196 -2.63 1.05 13.91
N PHE A 197 -2.33 -0.20 13.55
CA PHE A 197 -1.58 -1.12 14.40
C PHE A 197 -0.11 -1.22 14.01
N PHE A 198 0.72 -1.38 15.02
CA PHE A 198 2.17 -1.50 14.92
C PHE A 198 2.68 -2.62 15.81
N THR A 199 3.91 -3.04 15.54
CA THR A 199 4.69 -3.85 16.47
C THR A 199 5.88 -3.06 16.96
N THR A 200 6.26 -3.26 18.22
CA THR A 200 7.44 -2.63 18.82
C THR A 200 8.70 -3.45 18.52
N ALA A 201 9.86 -2.82 18.64
CA ALA A 201 11.13 -3.52 18.86
C ALA A 201 11.09 -4.26 20.22
N GLU A 202 12.06 -5.15 20.46
CA GLU A 202 12.10 -5.94 21.70
C GLU A 202 11.99 -5.04 22.96
N PRO A 203 11.10 -5.35 23.92
CA PRO A 203 10.18 -6.48 23.94
C PRO A 203 9.01 -6.33 22.95
N PHE A 204 8.75 -7.37 22.15
CA PHE A 204 7.68 -7.36 21.15
C PHE A 204 6.30 -7.16 21.80
N ARG A 205 5.57 -6.17 21.31
CA ARG A 205 4.19 -5.84 21.66
C ARG A 205 3.42 -5.41 20.42
N VAL A 206 2.09 -5.57 20.45
CA VAL A 206 1.19 -4.96 19.47
C VAL A 206 0.56 -3.71 20.07
N VAL A 207 0.60 -2.62 19.32
CA VAL A 207 0.09 -1.32 19.77
C VAL A 207 -0.78 -0.71 18.68
N GLY A 208 -1.90 -0.13 19.07
CA GLY A 208 -2.84 0.57 18.20
C GLY A 208 -2.74 2.07 18.41
N PHE A 209 -2.91 2.82 17.32
CA PHE A 209 -3.05 4.27 17.32
C PHE A 209 -4.39 4.63 16.68
N HIS A 210 -5.19 5.42 17.40
CA HIS A 210 -6.46 5.93 16.88
C HIS A 210 -6.22 7.25 16.14
N LEU A 211 -6.41 7.26 14.83
CA LEU A 211 -6.09 8.39 13.95
C LEU A 211 -6.85 9.68 14.27
N GLU A 212 -8.07 9.58 14.80
CA GLU A 212 -8.90 10.76 15.12
C GLU A 212 -8.58 11.36 16.48
N SER A 213 -8.36 10.53 17.49
CA SER A 213 -8.17 10.99 18.87
C SER A 213 -6.70 11.13 19.26
N GLY A 214 -5.79 10.59 18.44
CA GLY A 214 -4.36 10.55 18.73
C GLY A 214 -3.98 9.70 19.93
N LYS A 215 -4.85 8.76 20.34
CA LYS A 215 -4.64 7.91 21.51
C LYS A 215 -3.91 6.64 21.12
N TRP A 216 -2.93 6.27 21.93
CA TRP A 216 -2.23 5.00 21.85
C TRP A 216 -2.85 3.98 22.80
N GLU A 217 -3.06 2.77 22.31
CA GLU A 217 -3.54 1.65 23.12
C GLU A 217 -2.62 0.44 22.94
N ARG A 218 -2.22 -0.16 24.06
CA ARG A 218 -1.45 -1.40 24.03
C ARG A 218 -2.41 -2.57 23.96
N SER A 219 -2.16 -3.49 23.02
CA SER A 219 -2.91 -4.75 23.01
C SER A 219 -2.62 -5.52 24.29
N LYS A 220 -3.70 -5.97 24.94
CA LYS A 220 -3.63 -6.84 26.13
C LYS A 220 -3.32 -8.30 25.77
N ILE A 221 -3.41 -8.63 24.49
CA ILE A 221 -3.25 -9.99 23.98
C ILE A 221 -1.77 -10.37 24.06
N GLY A 222 -1.48 -11.51 24.68
CA GLY A 222 -0.14 -12.06 24.73
C GLY A 222 0.36 -12.43 23.33
N LEU A 223 1.59 -12.05 23.00
CA LEU A 223 2.23 -12.52 21.79
C LEU A 223 2.73 -13.97 21.95
N PRO A 224 2.84 -14.73 20.84
CA PRO A 224 3.50 -16.03 20.84
C PRO A 224 4.89 -15.98 21.50
N SER A 225 5.28 -17.05 22.18
CA SER A 225 6.58 -17.13 22.86
C SER A 225 7.73 -17.45 21.90
N GLY A 226 8.95 -17.05 22.27
CA GLY A 226 10.16 -17.34 21.49
C GLY A 226 10.27 -16.58 20.16
N LEU A 227 9.54 -15.46 20.01
CA LEU A 227 9.64 -14.62 18.83
C LEU A 227 11.04 -13.99 18.72
N THR A 228 11.61 -14.00 17.51
CA THR A 228 12.86 -13.30 17.17
C THR A 228 12.63 -12.09 16.27
N PHE A 229 11.50 -12.05 15.58
CA PHE A 229 10.97 -10.87 14.90
C PHE A 229 9.47 -11.05 14.70
N VAL A 230 8.76 -9.95 14.49
CA VAL A 230 7.31 -9.95 14.28
C VAL A 230 6.88 -8.84 13.33
N ARG A 231 5.90 -9.12 12.47
CA ARG A 231 5.24 -8.17 11.58
C ARG A 231 3.74 -8.42 11.58
N LEU A 232 2.97 -7.35 11.44
CA LEU A 232 1.52 -7.42 11.27
C LEU A 232 1.15 -7.27 9.80
N VAL A 233 0.04 -7.88 9.42
CA VAL A 233 -0.59 -7.71 8.12
C VAL A 233 -2.10 -7.76 8.31
N SER A 234 -2.83 -6.90 7.63
CA SER A 234 -4.30 -6.85 7.74
C SER A 234 -4.92 -6.75 6.36
N ASP A 235 -6.12 -7.31 6.22
CA ASP A 235 -6.96 -7.09 5.03
C ASP A 235 -7.62 -5.71 5.00
N GLY A 236 -7.47 -4.95 6.08
CA GLY A 236 -8.00 -3.60 6.30
C GLY A 236 -9.27 -3.56 7.13
N THR A 237 -9.95 -4.70 7.33
CA THR A 237 -11.30 -4.73 7.92
C THR A 237 -11.49 -5.83 8.96
N ARG A 238 -11.35 -7.10 8.56
CA ARG A 238 -11.84 -8.24 9.35
C ARG A 238 -10.74 -9.11 9.90
N LYS A 239 -9.59 -9.14 9.23
CA LYS A 239 -8.52 -10.07 9.59
C LYS A 239 -7.23 -9.36 9.87
N LEU A 240 -6.68 -9.63 11.05
CA LEU A 240 -5.33 -9.26 11.43
C LEU A 240 -4.48 -10.51 11.55
N TYR A 241 -3.37 -10.51 10.85
CA TYR A 241 -2.37 -11.57 10.82
C TYR A 241 -1.08 -11.10 11.47
N LEU A 242 -0.40 -12.04 12.10
CA LEU A 242 0.92 -11.86 12.66
C LEU A 242 1.85 -12.88 12.02
N ILE A 243 2.98 -12.41 11.52
CA ILE A 243 4.04 -13.27 10.99
C ILE A 243 5.32 -12.99 11.74
N GLY A 244 6.01 -14.06 12.13
CA GLY A 244 7.18 -13.93 12.97
C GLY A 244 8.11 -15.13 12.91
N GLY A 245 9.37 -14.88 13.19
CA GLY A 245 10.37 -15.90 13.42
C GLY A 245 10.27 -16.44 14.83
N VAL A 246 10.36 -17.76 14.99
CA VAL A 246 10.42 -18.44 16.29
C VAL A 246 11.80 -19.08 16.43
N GLY A 247 12.47 -18.80 17.53
CA GLY A 247 13.86 -19.16 17.71
C GLY A 247 14.39 -18.92 19.12
N VAL A 248 15.72 -18.95 19.24
CA VAL A 248 16.44 -18.81 20.51
C VAL A 248 17.61 -17.86 20.31
N SER A 249 17.85 -16.98 21.29
CA SER A 249 18.96 -16.01 21.26
C SER A 249 19.00 -15.16 19.99
N GLY A 250 17.84 -14.66 19.55
CA GLY A 250 17.70 -13.83 18.35
C GLY A 250 17.80 -14.58 17.02
N ILE A 251 18.14 -15.88 17.02
CA ILE A 251 18.26 -16.68 15.80
C ILE A 251 16.95 -17.42 15.54
N SER A 252 16.21 -17.00 14.50
CA SER A 252 15.01 -17.69 14.05
C SER A 252 15.36 -19.10 13.56
N ARG A 253 14.57 -20.09 13.95
CA ARG A 253 14.65 -21.49 13.46
C ARG A 253 13.46 -21.90 12.60
N SER A 254 12.35 -21.19 12.72
CA SER A 254 11.16 -21.38 11.88
C SER A 254 10.45 -20.04 11.72
N MET A 255 9.63 -19.88 10.68
CA MET A 255 8.73 -18.73 10.54
C MET A 255 7.30 -19.24 10.57
N ARG A 256 6.43 -18.58 11.33
CA ARG A 256 5.04 -18.99 11.51
C ARG A 256 4.09 -17.83 11.28
N LEU A 257 2.85 -18.20 10.97
CA LEU A 257 1.74 -17.30 10.71
C LEU A 257 0.66 -17.55 11.76
N TRP A 258 0.22 -16.48 12.41
CA TRP A 258 -0.91 -16.48 13.34
C TRP A 258 -2.02 -15.55 12.82
N GLU A 259 -3.26 -15.88 13.12
CA GLU A 259 -4.45 -15.07 12.86
C GLU A 259 -5.06 -14.69 14.21
N LEU A 260 -5.43 -13.42 14.35
CA LEU A 260 -6.18 -12.95 15.51
C LEU A 260 -7.59 -13.55 15.44
N LYS A 261 -8.05 -14.20 16.51
CA LYS A 261 -9.42 -14.72 16.60
C LYS A 261 -10.46 -13.60 16.39
N GLU A 262 -11.64 -13.98 15.93
CA GLU A 262 -12.76 -13.03 15.74
C GLU A 262 -13.23 -12.39 17.05
N ASP A 263 -13.05 -13.08 18.19
CA ASP A 263 -13.29 -12.53 19.53
C ASP A 263 -12.26 -11.46 19.94
N GLY A 264 -11.14 -11.34 19.21
CA GLY A 264 -10.06 -10.42 19.50
C GLY A 264 -9.27 -10.75 20.76
N GLU A 265 -9.38 -11.97 21.29
CA GLU A 265 -8.80 -12.32 22.59
C GLU A 265 -7.48 -13.09 22.49
N ASP A 266 -7.16 -13.70 21.35
CA ASP A 266 -6.04 -14.62 21.23
C ASP A 266 -5.48 -14.77 19.80
N TRP A 267 -4.20 -15.13 19.70
CA TRP A 267 -3.51 -15.43 18.44
C TRP A 267 -3.49 -16.93 18.17
N VAL A 268 -4.12 -17.36 17.09
CA VAL A 268 -4.16 -18.76 16.69
C VAL A 268 -3.12 -19.02 15.60
N GLU A 269 -2.25 -20.01 15.82
CA GLU A 269 -1.30 -20.45 14.80
C GLU A 269 -2.06 -21.08 13.63
N VAL A 270 -1.88 -20.50 12.44
CA VAL A 270 -2.56 -20.93 11.20
C VAL A 270 -1.66 -21.84 10.38
N GLU A 271 -0.38 -21.48 10.26
CA GLU A 271 0.53 -22.19 9.38
C GLU A 271 2.00 -22.01 9.80
N ILE A 272 2.80 -23.05 9.55
CA ILE A 272 4.26 -22.99 9.65
C ILE A 272 4.83 -22.91 8.24
N VAL A 273 5.76 -21.99 8.01
CA VAL A 273 6.42 -21.86 6.70
C VAL A 273 7.23 -23.15 6.42
N PRO A 274 7.01 -23.83 5.28
CA PRO A 274 7.73 -25.07 4.97
C PRO A 274 9.25 -24.91 5.00
N GLU A 275 9.96 -25.91 5.51
CA GLU A 275 11.41 -25.85 5.76
C GLU A 275 12.24 -25.38 4.55
N MET A 276 11.95 -25.90 3.36
CA MET A 276 12.68 -25.51 2.13
C MET A 276 12.44 -24.04 1.75
N VAL A 277 11.23 -23.53 2.00
CA VAL A 277 10.87 -22.12 1.77
C VAL A 277 11.55 -21.23 2.81
N TYR A 278 11.54 -21.67 4.07
CA TYR A 278 12.18 -20.98 5.18
C TYR A 278 13.70 -20.87 5.01
N ARG A 279 14.39 -21.95 4.62
CA ARG A 279 15.84 -21.94 4.36
C ARG A 279 16.22 -20.89 3.32
N LYS A 280 15.47 -20.80 2.23
CA LYS A 280 15.67 -19.77 1.19
C LYS A 280 15.42 -18.36 1.73
N PHE A 281 14.41 -18.17 2.58
CA PHE A 281 14.15 -16.89 3.22
C PHE A 281 15.30 -16.45 4.14
N VAL A 282 15.82 -17.37 4.98
CA VAL A 282 16.94 -17.07 5.88
C VAL A 282 18.24 -16.80 5.12
N SER A 283 18.52 -17.54 4.05
CA SER A 283 19.71 -17.29 3.21
C SER A 283 19.69 -15.92 2.54
N VAL A 284 18.51 -15.30 2.45
CA VAL A 284 18.30 -13.99 1.85
C VAL A 284 18.43 -12.86 2.86
N CYS A 285 17.88 -13.03 4.07
CA CYS A 285 17.93 -11.99 5.10
C CYS A 285 19.21 -12.04 5.97
N TYR A 286 20.00 -13.13 5.93
CA TYR A 286 21.20 -13.31 6.75
C TYR A 286 20.96 -13.06 8.25
N HIS A 287 19.79 -13.50 8.75
CA HIS A 287 19.34 -13.23 10.12
C HIS A 287 19.15 -11.74 10.49
N ASN A 288 19.24 -10.81 9.53
CA ASN A 288 18.85 -9.42 9.73
C ASN A 288 17.36 -9.24 9.42
N TYR A 289 16.54 -9.43 10.45
CA TYR A 289 15.09 -9.36 10.33
C TYR A 289 14.53 -7.94 10.29
N GLU A 290 15.33 -6.90 10.54
CA GLU A 290 14.89 -5.50 10.44
C GLU A 290 14.51 -5.14 9.01
N HIS A 291 15.18 -5.76 8.02
CA HIS A 291 14.88 -5.55 6.62
C HIS A 291 13.61 -6.25 6.13
N VAL A 292 13.03 -7.12 6.95
CA VAL A 292 11.81 -7.86 6.62
C VAL A 292 10.61 -6.95 6.84
N TYR A 293 9.68 -6.92 5.90
CA TYR A 293 8.40 -6.23 6.02
C TYR A 293 7.33 -7.00 5.28
N CYS A 294 6.08 -6.75 5.64
CA CYS A 294 4.95 -7.46 5.07
C CYS A 294 3.84 -6.50 4.66
N PHE A 295 3.01 -6.93 3.71
CA PHE A 295 1.81 -6.20 3.32
C PHE A 295 0.75 -7.17 2.78
N TRP A 296 -0.50 -6.71 2.80
CA TRP A 296 -1.63 -7.45 2.25
C TRP A 296 -1.90 -7.07 0.80
N HIS A 297 -2.23 -8.08 -0.01
CA HIS A 297 -2.69 -7.86 -1.38
C HIS A 297 -3.68 -8.95 -1.82
N GLN A 298 -4.97 -8.61 -1.92
CA GLN A 298 -6.02 -9.48 -2.50
C GLN A 298 -6.01 -10.93 -1.98
N GLY A 299 -5.98 -11.15 -0.66
CA GLY A 299 -5.95 -12.50 -0.09
C GLY A 299 -4.55 -13.12 -0.03
N LEU A 300 -3.51 -12.36 -0.36
CA LEU A 300 -2.11 -12.72 -0.23
C LEU A 300 -1.47 -11.95 0.92
N ILE A 301 -0.75 -12.66 1.77
CA ILE A 301 0.17 -12.08 2.76
C ILE A 301 1.55 -12.11 2.14
N CYS A 302 2.07 -10.94 1.74
CA CYS A 302 3.36 -10.81 1.10
C CYS A 302 4.44 -10.53 2.15
N VAL A 303 5.53 -11.29 2.12
CA VAL A 303 6.72 -11.19 2.95
C VAL A 303 7.89 -10.77 2.06
N CYS A 304 8.48 -9.64 2.37
CA CYS A 304 9.48 -8.97 1.56
C CYS A 304 10.73 -8.67 2.38
N CYS A 305 11.85 -8.47 1.70
CA CYS A 305 13.10 -8.02 2.29
C CYS A 305 13.68 -6.87 1.45
N TYR A 306 14.11 -5.78 2.07
CA TYR A 306 14.69 -4.64 1.33
C TYR A 306 15.96 -4.99 0.54
N THR A 307 16.66 -6.06 0.93
CA THR A 307 17.88 -6.53 0.27
C THR A 307 17.63 -7.57 -0.81
N TRP A 308 16.36 -7.93 -1.09
CA TRP A 308 16.03 -9.02 -2.01
C TRP A 308 14.90 -8.74 -2.99
N PRO A 309 15.05 -9.15 -4.28
CA PRO A 309 14.07 -8.88 -5.33
C PRO A 309 12.88 -9.84 -5.42
N GLN A 310 12.81 -10.94 -4.65
CA GLN A 310 11.66 -11.84 -4.74
C GLN A 310 10.76 -11.70 -3.52
N ILE A 311 9.46 -11.88 -3.74
CA ILE A 311 8.45 -11.88 -2.69
C ILE A 311 8.09 -13.32 -2.37
N LEU A 312 8.10 -13.66 -1.08
CA LEU A 312 7.43 -14.84 -0.57
C LEU A 312 6.00 -14.45 -0.22
N TYR A 313 4.99 -15.20 -0.65
CA TYR A 313 3.62 -14.90 -0.27
C TYR A 313 2.87 -16.15 0.21
N TYR A 314 1.98 -15.94 1.16
CA TYR A 314 1.01 -16.94 1.60
C TYR A 314 -0.35 -16.63 0.98
N LYS A 315 -0.93 -17.62 0.29
CA LYS A 315 -2.26 -17.52 -0.31
C LYS A 315 -3.30 -18.05 0.68
N VAL A 316 -4.05 -17.15 1.32
CA VAL A 316 -4.97 -17.46 2.41
C VAL A 316 -6.05 -18.46 1.99
N SER A 317 -6.61 -18.33 0.79
CA SER A 317 -7.69 -19.20 0.30
C SER A 317 -7.28 -20.67 0.10
N ARG A 318 -6.00 -20.93 -0.15
CA ARG A 318 -5.46 -22.29 -0.36
C ARG A 318 -4.58 -22.78 0.78
N ARG A 319 -4.24 -21.90 1.72
CA ARG A 319 -3.27 -22.15 2.80
C ARG A 319 -1.93 -22.67 2.29
N THR A 320 -1.37 -21.99 1.29
CA THR A 320 -0.11 -22.42 0.64
C THR A 320 0.87 -21.26 0.47
N TRP A 321 2.16 -21.57 0.61
CA TRP A 321 3.27 -20.64 0.40
C TRP A 321 3.84 -20.75 -1.01
N HIS A 322 4.16 -19.60 -1.62
CA HIS A 322 4.68 -19.51 -2.98
C HIS A 322 5.69 -18.37 -3.12
N TRP A 323 6.62 -18.51 -4.06
CA TRP A 323 7.51 -17.42 -4.47
C TRP A 323 6.97 -16.73 -5.71
N LEU A 324 6.96 -15.41 -5.70
CA LEU A 324 6.68 -14.61 -6.89
C LEU A 324 7.88 -14.71 -7.85
N PRO A 325 7.65 -14.86 -9.17
CA PRO A 325 8.73 -14.91 -10.15
C PRO A 325 9.59 -13.64 -10.13
N LYS A 326 10.90 -13.78 -10.37
CA LYS A 326 11.83 -12.65 -10.47
C LYS A 326 11.31 -11.65 -11.51
N CYS A 327 11.42 -10.34 -11.21
CA CYS A 327 11.11 -9.31 -12.20
C CYS A 327 12.09 -9.39 -13.37
N PRO A 328 11.62 -9.50 -14.63
CA PRO A 328 12.48 -9.62 -15.80
C PRO A 328 13.27 -8.34 -16.08
N SER A 329 12.78 -7.19 -15.61
CA SER A 329 13.47 -5.89 -15.75
C SER A 329 14.62 -5.70 -14.77
N LEU A 330 14.82 -6.61 -13.81
CA LEU A 330 15.91 -6.50 -12.85
C LEU A 330 17.23 -6.98 -13.44
N PRO A 331 18.32 -6.20 -13.30
CA PRO A 331 19.65 -6.64 -13.69
C PRO A 331 20.09 -7.87 -12.89
N ASP A 332 21.05 -8.62 -13.40
CA ASP A 332 21.59 -9.81 -12.71
C ASP A 332 22.41 -9.48 -11.48
N LYS A 333 23.04 -8.30 -11.47
CA LYS A 333 23.62 -7.69 -10.28
C LYS A 333 22.68 -6.62 -9.78
N TRP A 334 22.15 -6.79 -8.58
CA TRP A 334 21.29 -5.81 -7.95
C TRP A 334 21.93 -5.20 -6.70
N SER A 335 21.65 -3.92 -6.49
CA SER A 335 21.85 -3.24 -5.22
C SER A 335 20.63 -3.47 -4.32
N CYS A 336 20.80 -3.27 -3.01
CA CYS A 336 19.69 -3.27 -2.07
C CYS A 336 18.76 -2.07 -2.31
N GLY A 337 17.55 -2.12 -1.76
CA GLY A 337 16.56 -1.03 -1.84
C GLY A 337 15.23 -1.42 -2.47
N PHE A 338 14.87 -2.71 -2.47
CA PHE A 338 13.62 -3.21 -3.02
C PHE A 338 12.43 -2.83 -2.16
N ARG A 339 11.51 -2.03 -2.71
CA ARG A 339 10.28 -1.64 -2.03
C ARG A 339 9.07 -2.14 -2.81
N TRP A 340 8.27 -2.98 -2.16
CA TRP A 340 7.09 -3.60 -2.73
C TRP A 340 5.83 -2.99 -2.12
N PHE A 341 4.82 -2.77 -2.96
CA PHE A 341 3.59 -2.10 -2.59
C PHE A 341 2.38 -2.82 -3.17
N SER A 342 1.30 -2.90 -2.40
CA SER A 342 -0.01 -3.28 -2.95
C SER A 342 -0.60 -2.08 -3.68
N PHE A 343 -0.73 -2.18 -4.99
CA PHE A 343 -1.35 -1.17 -5.82
C PHE A 343 -2.70 -1.65 -6.31
N LYS A 344 -3.77 -1.09 -5.77
CA LYS A 344 -5.16 -1.34 -6.19
C LYS A 344 -5.66 -0.08 -6.91
N PRO A 345 -5.55 0.01 -8.24
CA PRO A 345 -5.90 1.24 -8.95
C PRO A 345 -7.38 1.59 -8.72
N ASP A 346 -7.62 2.84 -8.39
CA ASP A 346 -8.96 3.40 -8.23
C ASP A 346 -9.00 4.76 -8.93
N LEU A 347 -9.90 4.88 -9.90
CA LEU A 347 -10.06 6.10 -10.66
C LEU A 347 -10.61 7.26 -9.81
N TYR A 348 -11.41 6.94 -8.79
CA TYR A 348 -12.17 7.90 -8.00
C TYR A 348 -11.54 8.21 -6.64
N ALA A 349 -10.43 7.56 -6.32
CA ALA A 349 -9.66 7.86 -5.12
C ALA A 349 -9.28 9.36 -5.09
N THR A 350 -9.71 10.03 -4.03
CA THR A 350 -9.63 11.49 -3.88
C THR A 350 -8.27 11.91 -3.35
N VAL A 351 -7.70 12.97 -3.93
CA VAL A 351 -6.35 13.50 -3.66
C VAL A 351 -6.42 14.92 -3.13
#